data_AF-A0A5J4N4I1-F1
#
_entry.id   AF-A0A5J4N4I1-F1
#
_cell.length_a   1.000
_cell.length_b   1.000
_cell.length_c   1.000
_cell.angle_alpha   90.00
_cell.angle_beta   90.00
_cell.angle_gamma   90.00
#
_symmetry.space_group_name_H-M   'P 1'
#
loop_
_entity.id
_entity.type
_entity.pdbx_description
1 polymer ?
#
loop_
_entity_poly.entity_id
_entity_poly.type
_entity_poly.pdbx_seq_one_letter_code
_entity_poly.pdbx_strand_id
1 'polypeptide(L)'
;LQGRGTSTHAYTHSVSEGHHVFLNLETHRFYCLPDDYEIIDGSLEDITYLLNPTFTKADIVNLDTNTRMVRAYNGLTYYQGVVGLNNIKANDYCNVILQMLSHISPLRDYFLNATNYQSLSTTSSDHMHLLVQRFGELIRKLWNPRNFKTHVSPHEFLQ
;
A
#
# COMPACT_ATOMS: atom_id res chain seq x y z
N LEU A 1 -3.64 4.22 -16.18
CA LEU A 1 -4.11 5.36 -17.00
C LEU A 1 -3.44 6.62 -16.49
N GLN A 2 -3.03 7.53 -17.36
CA GLN A 2 -2.26 8.73 -16.98
C GLN A 2 -3.04 10.00 -17.26
N GLY A 3 -2.93 10.97 -16.35
CA GLY A 3 -3.43 12.35 -16.48
C GLY A 3 -4.95 12.48 -16.33
N ARG A 4 -5.43 13.68 -16.02
CA ARG A 4 -6.84 13.98 -15.74
C ARG A 4 -7.52 14.89 -16.77
N GLY A 5 -6.73 15.66 -17.53
CA GLY A 5 -7.23 16.62 -18.51
C GLY A 5 -7.90 15.97 -19.73
N THR A 6 -8.59 16.79 -20.53
CA THR A 6 -9.43 16.34 -21.66
C THR A 6 -8.72 15.55 -22.75
N SER A 7 -7.39 15.67 -22.86
CA SER A 7 -6.56 14.92 -23.83
C SER A 7 -5.84 13.71 -23.24
N THR A 8 -6.14 13.33 -21.99
CA THR A 8 -5.38 12.29 -21.28
C THR A 8 -6.01 10.91 -21.41
N HIS A 9 -5.23 9.88 -21.11
CA HIS A 9 -5.71 8.49 -21.18
C HIS A 9 -6.83 8.21 -20.19
N ALA A 10 -6.82 8.78 -18.97
CA ALA A 10 -7.90 8.54 -18.01
C ALA A 10 -9.20 9.22 -18.45
N TYR A 11 -9.13 10.42 -19.05
CA TYR A 11 -10.29 11.10 -19.59
C TYR A 11 -10.92 10.29 -20.73
N THR A 12 -10.13 9.90 -21.73
CA THR A 12 -10.62 9.10 -22.87
C THR A 12 -11.24 7.78 -22.38
N HIS A 13 -10.59 7.09 -21.43
CA HIS A 13 -11.12 5.87 -20.82
C HIS A 13 -12.47 6.09 -20.13
N SER A 14 -12.64 7.22 -19.43
CA SER A 14 -13.90 7.51 -18.75
C SER A 14 -15.08 7.65 -19.71
N VAL A 15 -14.83 8.24 -20.88
CA VAL A 15 -15.85 8.43 -21.92
C VAL A 15 -16.06 7.16 -22.73
N SER A 16 -15.00 6.42 -23.06
CA SER A 16 -15.10 5.22 -23.91
C SER A 16 -15.67 4.00 -23.18
N GLU A 17 -15.26 3.79 -21.93
CA GLU A 17 -15.62 2.60 -21.15
C GLU A 17 -16.72 2.87 -20.11
N GLY A 18 -17.13 4.13 -19.92
CA GLY A 18 -18.13 4.50 -18.90
C GLY A 18 -17.64 4.30 -17.45
N HIS A 19 -16.32 4.27 -17.23
CA HIS A 19 -15.73 4.21 -15.89
C HIS A 19 -15.44 5.61 -15.39
N HIS A 20 -16.22 6.11 -14.43
CA HIS A 20 -16.21 7.54 -14.09
C HIS A 20 -15.42 7.92 -12.84
N VAL A 21 -15.09 6.98 -11.95
CA VAL A 21 -14.41 7.28 -10.67
C VAL A 21 -12.95 6.85 -10.74
N PHE A 22 -12.04 7.78 -10.50
CA PHE A 22 -10.59 7.57 -10.56
C PHE A 22 -9.92 8.00 -9.26
N LEU A 23 -8.88 7.25 -8.84
CA LEU A 23 -7.99 7.63 -7.75
C LEU A 23 -6.67 8.14 -8.31
N ASN A 24 -6.25 9.34 -7.89
CA ASN A 24 -4.90 9.82 -8.14
C ASN A 24 -3.92 9.14 -7.16
N LEU A 25 -2.97 8.38 -7.69
CA LEU A 25 -2.06 7.55 -6.89
C LEU A 25 -0.96 8.32 -6.14
N GLU A 26 -0.77 9.60 -6.44
CA GLU A 26 0.22 10.46 -5.77
C GLU A 26 -0.43 11.30 -4.67
N THR A 27 -1.57 11.92 -4.99
CA THR A 27 -2.30 12.78 -4.05
C THR A 27 -3.32 12.03 -3.20
N HIS A 28 -3.62 10.78 -3.55
CA HIS A 28 -4.64 9.93 -2.94
C HIS A 28 -6.05 10.54 -2.93
N ARG A 29 -6.36 11.38 -3.93
CA ARG A 29 -7.66 12.04 -4.10
C ARG A 29 -8.48 11.37 -5.20
N PHE A 30 -9.78 11.29 -4.99
CA PHE A 30 -10.71 10.77 -5.98
C PHE A 30 -11.23 11.86 -6.89
N TYR A 31 -11.45 11.51 -8.16
CA TYR A 31 -11.99 12.41 -9.17
C TYR A 31 -13.04 11.71 -10.00
N CYS A 32 -14.11 12.44 -10.34
CA CYS A 32 -15.08 12.02 -11.34
C CYS A 32 -14.65 12.54 -12.71
N LEU A 33 -14.51 11.65 -13.69
CA LEU A 33 -14.25 11.99 -15.10
C LEU A 33 -15.42 11.51 -15.97
N PRO A 34 -15.81 12.27 -17.02
CA PRO A 34 -15.10 13.43 -17.59
C PRO A 34 -15.35 14.79 -16.90
N ASP A 35 -16.24 14.85 -15.90
CA ASP A 35 -16.70 16.12 -15.30
C ASP A 35 -15.64 16.91 -14.50
N ASP A 36 -14.51 16.27 -14.20
CA ASP A 36 -13.31 16.83 -13.56
C ASP A 36 -13.50 17.47 -12.17
N TYR A 37 -14.33 16.88 -11.32
CA TYR A 37 -14.48 17.31 -9.92
C TYR A 37 -13.89 16.30 -8.92
N GLU A 38 -13.40 16.81 -7.79
CA GLU A 38 -12.90 15.99 -6.68
C GLU A 38 -14.06 15.36 -5.90
N ILE A 39 -13.98 14.07 -5.64
CA ILE A 39 -14.95 13.33 -4.82
C ILE A 39 -14.42 13.30 -3.39
N ILE A 40 -15.16 13.90 -2.46
CA ILE A 40 -14.85 13.92 -1.03
C ILE A 40 -15.92 13.08 -0.32
N ASP A 41 -15.61 11.80 -0.12
CA ASP A 41 -16.50 10.85 0.53
C ASP A 41 -15.72 9.89 1.45
N GLY A 42 -16.17 9.79 2.71
CA GLY A 42 -15.55 8.91 3.71
C GLY A 42 -15.69 7.42 3.36
N SER A 43 -16.64 7.04 2.51
CA SER A 43 -16.81 5.65 2.07
C SER A 43 -15.66 5.13 1.20
N LEU A 44 -14.77 6.01 0.74
CA LEU A 44 -13.62 5.67 -0.10
C LEU A 44 -12.29 5.66 0.66
N GLU A 45 -12.31 5.95 1.96
CA GLU A 45 -11.11 5.99 2.82
C GLU A 45 -10.43 4.63 2.95
N ASP A 46 -11.18 3.53 2.80
CA ASP A 46 -10.63 2.18 2.83
C ASP A 46 -9.74 1.89 1.60
N ILE A 47 -10.10 2.43 0.44
CA ILE A 47 -9.30 2.33 -0.79
C ILE A 47 -7.99 3.13 -0.64
N THR A 48 -8.03 4.35 -0.09
CA THR A 48 -6.80 5.14 0.12
C THR A 48 -5.92 4.53 1.21
N TYR A 49 -6.52 4.00 2.27
CA TYR A 49 -5.81 3.27 3.31
C TYR A 49 -5.20 1.97 2.77
N LEU A 50 -5.86 1.27 1.85
CA LEU A 50 -5.28 0.11 1.17
C LEU A 50 -4.06 0.48 0.31
N LEU A 51 -4.13 1.60 -0.41
CA LEU A 51 -3.08 2.07 -1.29
C LEU A 51 -1.81 2.44 -0.50
N ASN A 52 -1.97 3.22 0.59
CA ASN A 52 -0.88 3.62 1.45
C ASN A 52 -1.30 3.52 2.94
N PRO A 53 -1.21 2.32 3.54
CA PRO A 53 -1.58 2.12 4.93
C PRO A 53 -0.75 3.01 5.84
N THR A 54 -1.37 3.54 6.88
CA THR A 54 -0.70 4.38 7.90
C THR A 54 -0.96 3.83 9.30
N PHE A 55 0.02 3.99 10.18
CA PHE A 55 -0.02 3.44 11.53
C PHE A 55 0.30 4.54 12.54
N THR A 56 -0.56 4.71 13.53
CA THR A 56 -0.26 5.58 14.68
C THR A 56 0.70 4.88 15.63
N LYS A 57 1.36 5.63 16.52
CA LYS A 57 2.21 5.04 17.57
C LYS A 57 1.43 4.06 18.44
N ALA A 58 0.15 4.33 18.71
CA ALA A 58 -0.71 3.45 19.48
C ALA A 58 -1.02 2.15 18.71
N ASP A 59 -1.23 2.22 17.39
CA ASP A 59 -1.41 1.02 16.57
C ASP A 59 -0.18 0.12 16.65
N ILE A 60 1.01 0.70 16.43
CA ILE A 60 2.29 -0.02 16.43
C ILE A 60 2.54 -0.74 17.76
N VAL A 61 2.37 -0.05 18.90
CA VAL A 61 2.56 -0.63 20.24
C VAL A 61 1.63 -1.83 20.50
N ASN A 62 0.44 -1.83 19.91
CA ASN A 62 -0.53 -2.90 20.10
C ASN A 62 -0.33 -4.09 19.14
N LEU A 63 0.54 -4.00 18.13
CA LEU A 63 0.71 -5.07 17.13
C LEU A 63 1.22 -6.38 17.74
N ASP A 64 2.14 -6.32 18.72
CA ASP A 64 2.72 -7.52 19.33
C ASP A 64 1.77 -8.21 20.33
N THR A 65 0.76 -7.51 20.82
CA THR A 65 -0.19 -8.03 21.81
C THR A 65 -1.55 -8.38 21.20
N ASN A 66 -1.82 -7.93 19.98
CA ASN A 66 -3.09 -8.16 19.31
C ASN A 66 -3.14 -9.54 18.65
N THR A 67 -3.85 -10.46 19.29
CA THR A 67 -4.07 -11.83 18.80
C THR A 67 -5.36 -11.99 18.00
N ARG A 68 -6.02 -10.88 17.61
CA ARG A 68 -7.28 -10.95 16.86
C ARG A 68 -7.02 -11.08 15.37
N MET A 69 -7.74 -12.00 14.73
CA MET A 69 -7.87 -11.99 13.29
C MET A 69 -8.70 -10.78 12.84
N VAL A 70 -8.28 -10.17 11.76
CA VAL A 70 -9.01 -9.14 11.03
C VAL A 70 -9.67 -9.75 9.80
N ARG A 71 -10.65 -9.05 9.23
CA ARG A 71 -11.42 -9.53 8.08
C ARG A 71 -11.09 -8.69 6.86
N ALA A 72 -10.71 -9.34 5.77
CA ALA A 72 -10.52 -8.69 4.50
C ALA A 72 -11.87 -8.41 3.82
N TYR A 73 -11.88 -7.50 2.83
CA TYR A 73 -13.10 -7.16 2.08
C TYR A 73 -13.74 -8.39 1.40
N ASN A 74 -12.93 -9.34 0.94
CA ASN A 74 -13.42 -10.60 0.35
C ASN A 74 -14.04 -11.59 1.36
N GLY A 75 -14.18 -11.21 2.63
CA GLY A 75 -14.79 -12.02 3.68
C GLY A 75 -13.84 -12.98 4.41
N LEU A 76 -12.62 -13.19 3.90
CA LEU A 76 -11.64 -14.07 4.54
C LEU A 76 -10.99 -13.38 5.74
N THR A 77 -10.65 -14.15 6.76
CA THR A 77 -9.93 -13.67 7.94
C THR A 77 -8.43 -13.91 7.85
N TYR A 78 -7.63 -13.03 8.44
CA TYR A 78 -6.18 -13.15 8.49
C TYR A 78 -5.61 -12.51 9.76
N TYR A 79 -4.37 -12.85 10.13
CA TYR A 79 -3.63 -12.11 11.15
C TYR A 79 -2.77 -11.05 10.48
N GLN A 80 -2.71 -9.85 11.05
CA GLN A 80 -1.84 -8.78 10.56
C GLN A 80 -0.39 -9.27 10.51
N GLY A 81 0.32 -8.96 9.41
CA GLY A 81 1.67 -9.49 9.16
C GLY A 81 1.68 -10.90 8.56
N VAL A 82 0.72 -11.76 8.92
CA VAL A 82 0.61 -13.14 8.41
C VAL A 82 -0.32 -13.20 7.20
N VAL A 83 0.13 -12.60 6.10
CA VAL A 83 -0.55 -12.62 4.79
C VAL A 83 0.38 -13.17 3.72
N GLY A 84 -0.17 -13.84 2.71
CA GLY A 84 0.64 -14.43 1.64
C GLY A 84 1.31 -13.34 0.78
N LEU A 85 2.55 -13.56 0.35
CA LEU A 85 3.18 -12.77 -0.71
C LEU A 85 2.98 -13.47 -2.05
N ASN A 86 2.54 -12.73 -3.08
CA ASN A 86 2.38 -13.32 -4.41
C ASN A 86 3.73 -13.79 -4.98
N ASN A 87 3.75 -15.01 -5.53
CA ASN A 87 4.87 -15.47 -6.35
C ASN A 87 4.66 -14.98 -7.78
N ILE A 88 5.56 -14.12 -8.25
CA ILE A 88 5.47 -13.51 -9.59
C ILE A 88 6.18 -14.41 -10.62
N LYS A 89 7.21 -15.16 -10.20
CA LYS A 89 7.95 -16.18 -10.97
C LYS A 89 8.63 -17.19 -10.05
N ALA A 90 9.89 -16.93 -9.70
CA ALA A 90 10.72 -17.73 -8.80
C ALA A 90 11.32 -16.81 -7.74
N ASN A 91 10.47 -16.04 -7.05
CA ASN A 91 10.85 -15.05 -6.02
C ASN A 91 10.51 -15.53 -4.60
N ASP A 92 10.22 -16.81 -4.42
CA ASP A 92 9.86 -17.46 -3.16
C ASP A 92 10.93 -17.28 -2.09
N TYR A 93 12.21 -17.41 -2.45
CA TYR A 93 13.35 -17.13 -1.56
C TYR A 93 13.29 -15.70 -0.99
N CYS A 94 12.94 -14.73 -1.84
CA CYS A 94 12.84 -13.34 -1.43
C CYS A 94 11.60 -13.12 -0.55
N ASN A 95 10.47 -13.73 -0.90
CA ASN A 95 9.27 -13.71 -0.07
C ASN A 95 9.53 -14.26 1.34
N VAL A 96 10.33 -15.33 1.47
CA VAL A 96 10.73 -15.88 2.78
C VAL A 96 11.54 -14.85 3.57
N ILE A 97 12.53 -14.21 2.95
CA ILE A 97 13.35 -13.16 3.61
C ILE A 97 12.47 -11.97 4.03
N LEU A 98 11.60 -11.49 3.16
CA LEU A 98 10.68 -10.39 3.43
C LEU A 98 9.74 -10.68 4.59
N GLN A 99 9.20 -11.90 4.66
CA GLN A 99 8.38 -12.33 5.79
C GLN A 99 9.21 -12.41 7.08
N MET A 100 10.42 -12.97 7.04
CA MET A 100 11.26 -13.01 8.25
C MET A 100 11.57 -11.61 8.77
N LEU A 101 11.93 -10.68 7.89
CA LEU A 101 12.25 -9.29 8.25
C LEU A 101 11.01 -8.54 8.74
N SER A 102 9.83 -8.77 8.15
CA SER A 102 8.57 -8.11 8.55
C SER A 102 8.12 -8.46 9.97
N HIS A 103 8.60 -9.60 10.50
CA HIS A 103 8.27 -10.11 11.82
C HIS A 103 9.32 -9.78 12.90
N ILE A 104 10.38 -9.04 12.56
CA ILE A 104 11.32 -8.50 13.56
C ILE A 104 10.74 -7.19 14.10
N SER A 105 10.11 -7.20 15.29
CA SER A 105 9.33 -6.06 15.81
C SER A 105 10.05 -4.70 15.72
N PRO A 106 11.32 -4.53 16.15
CA PRO A 106 11.99 -3.23 16.03
C PRO A 106 12.17 -2.75 14.59
N LEU A 107 12.40 -3.67 13.66
CA LEU A 107 12.56 -3.36 12.23
C LEU A 107 11.20 -3.01 11.61
N ARG A 108 10.19 -3.84 11.89
CA ARG A 108 8.79 -3.60 11.50
C ARG A 108 8.37 -2.21 11.95
N ASP A 109 8.50 -1.89 13.23
CA ASP A 109 8.03 -0.64 13.83
C ASP A 109 8.73 0.58 13.21
N TYR A 110 10.01 0.43 12.89
CA TYR A 110 10.75 1.46 12.16
C TYR A 110 10.14 1.74 10.79
N PHE A 111 9.79 0.70 10.03
CA PHE A 111 9.26 0.82 8.66
C PHE A 111 7.75 1.10 8.58
N LEU A 112 6.98 0.78 9.63
CA LEU A 112 5.57 1.15 9.72
C LEU A 112 5.36 2.67 9.85
N ASN A 113 6.33 3.39 10.43
CA ASN A 113 6.30 4.84 10.48
C ASN A 113 7.20 5.46 9.39
N ALA A 114 6.58 5.93 8.31
CA ALA A 114 7.27 6.53 7.17
C ALA A 114 8.20 7.70 7.55
N THR A 115 7.86 8.47 8.59
CA THR A 115 8.67 9.63 9.01
C THR A 115 10.07 9.23 9.47
N ASN A 116 10.26 7.97 9.87
CA ASN A 116 11.55 7.48 10.35
C ASN A 116 12.62 7.43 9.25
N TYR A 117 12.21 7.31 8.00
CA TYR A 117 13.12 7.08 6.88
C TYR A 117 12.87 8.00 5.67
N GLN A 118 11.78 8.79 5.67
CA GLN A 118 11.47 9.73 4.60
C GLN A 118 12.54 10.82 4.41
N SER A 119 13.19 11.25 5.50
CA SER A 119 14.25 12.26 5.48
C SER A 119 15.65 11.69 5.34
N LEU A 120 15.81 10.37 5.16
CA LEU A 120 17.12 9.77 4.90
C LEU A 120 17.65 10.34 3.58
N SER A 121 18.65 11.20 3.72
CA SER A 121 19.27 12.01 2.68
C SER A 121 19.52 11.26 1.36
N THR A 122 19.19 11.93 0.26
CA THR A 122 19.54 11.61 -1.13
C THR A 122 21.05 11.58 -1.40
N THR A 123 21.90 11.67 -0.37
CA THR A 123 23.35 11.42 -0.44
C THR A 123 23.68 9.94 -0.68
N SER A 124 22.73 9.05 -0.39
CA SER A 124 22.80 7.65 -0.81
C SER A 124 22.40 7.54 -2.29
N SER A 125 23.02 6.63 -3.04
CA SER A 125 22.64 6.40 -4.45
C SER A 125 21.13 6.17 -4.54
N ASP A 126 20.49 6.77 -5.56
CA ASP A 126 19.03 6.82 -5.75
C ASP A 126 18.34 5.46 -5.53
N HIS A 127 19.01 4.37 -5.95
CA HIS A 127 18.54 3.01 -5.80
C HIS A 127 18.44 2.51 -4.34
N MET A 128 19.36 2.91 -3.46
CA MET A 128 19.31 2.53 -2.04
C MET A 128 18.17 3.23 -1.32
N HIS A 129 17.93 4.50 -1.66
CA HIS A 129 16.80 5.24 -1.12
C HIS A 129 15.47 4.60 -1.55
N LEU A 130 15.36 4.24 -2.84
CA LEU A 130 14.18 3.55 -3.37
C LEU A 130 13.93 2.20 -2.68
N LEU A 131 14.99 1.42 -2.42
CA LEU A 131 14.86 0.14 -1.70
C LEU A 131 14.26 0.32 -0.30
N VAL A 132 14.76 1.31 0.46
CA VAL A 132 14.24 1.64 1.80
C VAL A 132 12.77 2.07 1.73
N GLN A 133 12.42 2.90 0.75
CA GLN A 133 11.04 3.33 0.54
C GLN A 133 10.10 2.16 0.22
N ARG A 134 10.47 1.35 -0.78
CA ARG A 134 9.67 0.19 -1.23
C ARG A 134 9.55 -0.88 -0.16
N PHE A 135 10.61 -1.10 0.63
CA PHE A 135 10.54 -2.00 1.77
C PHE A 135 9.51 -1.51 2.79
N GLY A 136 9.56 -0.23 3.16
CA GLY A 136 8.60 0.33 4.11
C GLY A 136 7.14 0.29 3.62
N GLU A 137 6.90 0.56 2.35
CA GLU A 137 5.58 0.39 1.73
C GLU A 137 5.10 -1.06 1.82
N LEU A 138 5.97 -2.02 1.50
CA LEU A 138 5.63 -3.44 1.60
C LEU A 138 5.31 -3.86 3.04
N ILE A 139 6.12 -3.43 4.03
CA ILE A 139 5.86 -3.70 5.45
C ILE A 139 4.50 -3.14 5.86
N ARG A 140 4.16 -1.91 5.48
CA ARG A 140 2.84 -1.32 5.77
C ARG A 140 1.69 -2.09 5.12
N LYS A 141 1.87 -2.58 3.88
CA LYS A 141 0.88 -3.43 3.19
C LYS A 141 0.71 -4.81 3.86
N LEU A 142 1.80 -5.44 4.31
CA LEU A 142 1.77 -6.72 5.03
C LEU A 142 1.03 -6.63 6.36
N TRP A 143 1.25 -5.55 7.10
CA TRP A 143 0.67 -5.33 8.43
C TRP A 143 -0.66 -4.56 8.40
N ASN A 144 -1.21 -4.28 7.22
CA ASN A 144 -2.47 -3.57 7.07
C ASN A 144 -3.65 -4.35 7.70
N PRO A 145 -4.40 -3.79 8.67
CA PRO A 145 -5.59 -4.42 9.26
C PRO A 145 -6.83 -4.42 8.36
N ARG A 146 -6.80 -3.71 7.23
CA ARG A 146 -7.95 -3.42 6.35
C ARG A 146 -7.67 -3.84 4.89
N ASN A 147 -7.04 -4.99 4.69
CA ASN A 147 -6.73 -5.46 3.33
C ASN A 147 -8.01 -5.87 2.59
N PHE A 148 -8.04 -5.68 1.27
CA PHE A 148 -9.14 -6.20 0.45
C PHE A 148 -9.01 -7.70 0.18
N LYS A 149 -7.78 -8.23 0.24
CA LYS A 149 -7.44 -9.63 0.01
C LYS A 149 -6.44 -10.11 1.07
N THR A 150 -6.38 -11.41 1.32
CA THR A 150 -5.47 -12.03 2.29
C THR A 150 -4.05 -12.29 1.73
N HIS A 151 -3.66 -11.57 0.69
CA HIS A 151 -2.33 -11.62 0.09
C HIS A 151 -1.91 -10.24 -0.43
N VAL A 152 -0.60 -10.01 -0.50
CA VAL A 152 0.04 -8.77 -0.96
C VAL A 152 1.02 -9.11 -2.08
N SER A 153 1.04 -8.28 -3.13
CA SER A 153 2.03 -8.43 -4.20
C SER A 153 3.33 -7.70 -3.85
N PRO A 154 4.49 -8.38 -3.83
CA PRO A 154 5.78 -7.74 -3.62
C PRO A 154 6.37 -7.10 -4.89
N HIS A 155 5.59 -6.99 -5.98
CA HIS A 155 6.10 -6.59 -7.30
C HIS A 155 6.90 -5.28 -7.28
N GLU A 156 6.37 -4.23 -6.64
CA GLU A 156 7.02 -2.92 -6.57
C GLU A 156 8.36 -2.94 -5.83
N PHE A 157 8.56 -3.89 -4.91
CA PHE A 157 9.82 -4.07 -4.19
C PHE A 157 10.86 -4.85 -5.00
N LEU A 158 10.42 -5.73 -5.90
CA LEU A 158 11.29 -6.63 -6.65
C LEU A 158 11.78 -6.08 -8.00
N GLN A 159 11.26 -4.91 -8.41
CA GLN A 159 11.60 -4.24 -9.65
C GLN A 159 12.85 -3.37 -9.50
#